data_AF-A0A0U5BUW7-F1
#
_entry.id   AF-A0A0U5BUW7-F1
#
_cell.length_a   1.000
_cell.length_b   1.000
_cell.length_c   1.000
_cell.angle_alpha   90.00
_cell.angle_beta   90.00
_cell.angle_gamma   90.00
#
_symmetry.space_group_name_H-M   'P 1'
#
loop_
_entity.id
_entity.type
_entity.pdbx_description
1 polymer ?
#
loop_
_entity_poly.entity_id
_entity_poly.type
_entity_poly.pdbx_seq_one_letter_code
_entity_poly.pdbx_strand_id
1 'polypeptide(L)'
;MVQDRLSLVLQAIWEPEFLDCSYGFRPGRGAHDALRRVAEVMTLERTQWVVEADIKGFFDHVGHSHMIRFLEHRIADPNFLRLRSGPG
;
A
#
# COMPACT_ATOMS: atom_id res chain seq x y z
N MET A 1 -4.63 -5.88 -18.25
CA MET A 1 -5.59 -6.99 -18.07
C MET A 1 -5.18 -7.98 -16.99
N VAL A 2 -3.98 -8.58 -17.01
CA VAL A 2 -3.55 -9.52 -15.94
C VAL A 2 -3.18 -8.78 -14.64
N GLN A 3 -2.39 -7.70 -14.74
CA GLN A 3 -1.98 -6.91 -13.57
C GLN A 3 -3.18 -6.29 -12.84
N ASP A 4 -4.20 -5.81 -13.56
CA ASP A 4 -5.39 -5.19 -12.95
C ASP A 4 -6.21 -6.20 -12.13
N ARG A 5 -6.36 -7.43 -12.63
CA ARG A 5 -7.06 -8.50 -11.92
C ARG A 5 -6.28 -8.93 -10.67
N LEU A 6 -4.95 -8.99 -10.79
CA LEU A 6 -4.07 -9.27 -9.66
C LEU A 6 -4.22 -8.19 -8.58
N SER A 7 -4.19 -6.92 -8.97
CA SER A 7 -4.36 -5.79 -8.06
C SER A 7 -5.67 -5.84 -7.31
N LEU A 8 -6.79 -6.26 -7.93
CA LEU A 8 -8.07 -6.42 -7.24
C LEU A 8 -8.02 -7.53 -6.17
N VAL A 9 -7.39 -8.65 -6.47
CA VAL A 9 -7.23 -9.76 -5.50
C VAL A 9 -6.33 -9.32 -4.35
N LEU A 10 -5.21 -8.67 -4.64
CA LEU A 10 -4.33 -8.10 -3.61
C LEU A 10 -5.09 -7.06 -2.77
N GLN A 11 -5.82 -6.14 -3.38
CA GLN A 11 -6.62 -5.15 -2.63
C GLN A 11 -7.61 -5.84 -1.68
N ALA A 12 -8.34 -6.86 -2.14
CA ALA A 12 -9.28 -7.58 -1.28
C ALA A 12 -8.63 -8.26 -0.07
N ILE A 13 -7.39 -8.75 -0.21
CA ILE A 13 -6.66 -9.43 0.87
C ILE A 13 -6.11 -8.42 1.89
N TRP A 14 -5.55 -7.30 1.43
CA TRP A 14 -4.82 -6.35 2.30
C TRP A 14 -5.67 -5.17 2.78
N GLU A 15 -6.78 -4.82 2.12
CA GLU A 15 -7.64 -3.69 2.53
C GLU A 15 -8.12 -3.75 3.99
N PRO A 16 -8.49 -4.93 4.56
CA PRO A 16 -8.87 -5.04 5.97
C PRO A 16 -7.71 -4.82 6.96
N GLU A 17 -6.46 -4.91 6.51
CA GLU A 17 -5.27 -4.79 7.36
C GLU A 17 -4.65 -3.38 7.32
N PHE A 18 -4.95 -2.59 6.29
CA PHE A 18 -4.43 -1.24 6.21
C PHE A 18 -4.97 -0.39 7.36
N LEU A 19 -4.05 0.27 8.06
CA LEU A 19 -4.36 1.24 9.09
C LEU A 19 -5.31 2.32 8.56
N ASP A 20 -6.17 2.85 9.43
CA ASP A 20 -7.11 3.92 9.06
C ASP A 20 -6.41 5.22 8.68
N CYS A 21 -5.17 5.43 9.10
CA CYS A 21 -4.34 6.57 8.70
C CYS A 21 -3.59 6.33 7.36
N SER A 22 -3.78 5.18 6.71
CA SER A 22 -3.23 4.92 5.37
C SER A 22 -4.23 5.37 4.30
N TYR A 23 -3.82 6.31 3.45
CA TYR A 23 -4.68 6.90 2.41
C TYR A 23 -4.16 6.69 0.98
N GLY A 24 -2.90 6.30 0.81
CA GLY A 24 -2.29 6.13 -0.51
C GLY A 24 -2.72 4.83 -1.20
N PHE A 25 -3.01 4.91 -2.50
CA PHE A 25 -3.28 3.75 -3.38
C PHE A 25 -4.40 2.81 -2.92
N ARG A 26 -5.37 3.32 -2.14
CA ARG A 26 -6.51 2.54 -1.62
C ARG A 26 -7.81 2.91 -2.33
N PRO A 27 -8.72 1.95 -2.53
CA PRO A 27 -10.05 2.25 -3.07
C PRO A 27 -10.85 3.13 -2.09
N GLY A 28 -11.42 4.23 -2.59
CA GLY A 28 -12.28 5.11 -1.79
C GLY A 28 -11.56 5.99 -0.76
N ARG A 29 -10.23 6.02 -0.76
CA ARG A 29 -9.41 6.94 0.07
C ARG A 29 -8.43 7.69 -0.82
N GLY A 30 -8.18 8.96 -0.51
CA GLY A 30 -7.23 9.76 -1.29
C GLY A 30 -6.56 10.89 -0.52
N ALA A 31 -5.78 11.70 -1.24
CA ALA A 31 -5.00 12.79 -0.67
C ALA A 31 -5.87 13.81 0.09
N HIS A 32 -7.09 14.07 -0.37
CA HIS A 32 -8.03 14.96 0.32
C HIS A 32 -8.46 14.43 1.69
N ASP A 33 -8.59 13.11 1.84
CA ASP A 33 -8.95 12.51 3.14
C ASP A 33 -7.78 12.59 4.12
N ALA A 34 -6.55 12.37 3.62
CA ALA A 34 -5.34 12.58 4.40
C ALA A 34 -5.22 14.03 4.88
N LEU A 35 -5.44 15.00 3.99
CA LEU A 35 -5.36 16.43 4.32
C LEU A 35 -6.44 16.83 5.33
N ARG A 36 -7.66 16.30 5.19
CA ARG A 36 -8.74 16.50 6.16
C ARG A 36 -8.35 15.97 7.54
N ARG A 37 -7.79 14.76 7.61
CA ARG A 37 -7.36 14.17 8.89
C ARG A 37 -6.27 15.01 9.55
N VAL A 38 -5.28 15.50 8.79
CA VAL A 38 -4.23 16.39 9.32
C VAL A 38 -4.85 17.68 9.88
N ALA A 39 -5.77 18.31 9.15
CA ALA A 39 -6.46 19.51 9.63
C ALA A 39 -7.27 19.26 10.91
N GLU A 40 -7.95 18.11 11.01
CA GLU A 40 -8.67 17.70 12.23
C GLU A 40 -7.72 17.51 13.42
N VAL A 41 -6.59 16.80 13.24
CA VAL A 41 -5.59 16.62 14.31
C VAL A 41 -5.07 17.99 14.80
N MET A 42 -4.71 18.87 13.87
CA MET A 42 -4.16 20.18 14.22
C MET A 42 -5.17 21.05 14.97
N THR A 43 -6.45 20.99 14.60
CA THR A 43 -7.50 21.84 15.18
C THR A 43 -8.07 21.30 16.48
N LEU A 44 -8.33 19.99 16.56
CA LEU A 44 -8.99 19.35 17.70
C LEU A 44 -8.00 18.96 18.80
N GLU A 45 -6.81 18.49 18.42
CA GLU A 45 -5.83 17.94 19.37
C GLU A 45 -4.76 18.98 19.77
N ARG A 46 -4.89 20.24 19.28
CA ARG A 46 -3.95 21.35 19.50
C ARG A 46 -2.49 21.02 19.12
N THR A 47 -2.31 20.09 18.19
CA THR A 47 -0.99 19.75 17.65
C THR A 47 -0.46 20.89 16.79
N GLN A 48 0.72 21.40 17.11
CA GLN A 48 1.35 22.55 16.39
C GLN A 48 2.54 22.14 15.52
N TRP A 49 2.90 20.85 15.53
CA TRP A 49 4.10 20.34 14.87
C TRP A 49 3.73 19.17 13.97
N VAL A 50 4.27 19.19 12.76
CA VAL A 50 4.13 18.10 11.78
C VAL A 50 5.53 17.63 11.42
N VAL A 51 5.73 16.32 11.44
CA VAL A 51 6.98 15.69 10.99
C VAL A 51 6.72 15.07 9.63
N GLU A 52 7.41 15.56 8.62
CA GLU A 52 7.39 15.01 7.27
C GLU A 52 8.56 14.04 7.10
N ALA A 53 8.26 12.83 6.62
CA ALA A 53 9.26 11.82 6.32
C ALA A 53 8.93 11.18 4.96
N ASP A 54 9.94 11.07 4.11
CA ASP A 54 9.84 10.45 2.79
C ASP A 54 10.95 9.39 2.60
N ILE A 55 10.63 8.32 1.86
CA ILE A 55 11.57 7.25 1.53
C ILE A 55 12.05 7.45 0.10
N LYS A 56 13.26 8.02 -0.04
CA LYS A 56 13.87 8.26 -1.34
C LYS A 56 14.02 6.97 -2.15
N GLY A 57 13.45 6.94 -3.36
CA GLY A 57 13.56 5.81 -4.28
C GLY A 57 12.93 4.53 -3.71
N PHE A 58 11.80 4.64 -3.01
CA PHE A 58 11.12 3.50 -2.38
C PHE A 58 11.00 2.28 -3.32
N PHE A 59 10.55 2.48 -4.56
CA PHE A 59 10.36 1.40 -5.53
C PHE A 59 11.68 0.87 -6.12
N ASP A 60 12.76 1.67 -6.09
CA ASP A 60 14.08 1.28 -6.58
C ASP A 60 14.86 0.48 -5.53
N HIS A 61 14.67 0.79 -4.25
CA HIS A 61 15.41 0.20 -3.13
C HIS A 61 14.68 -0.96 -2.45
N VAL A 62 13.39 -1.18 -2.74
CA VAL A 62 12.65 -2.33 -2.19
C VAL A 62 13.17 -3.63 -2.77
N GLY A 63 13.80 -4.46 -1.93
CA GLY A 63 14.34 -5.75 -2.36
C GLY A 63 13.24 -6.67 -2.89
N HIS A 64 13.31 -7.06 -4.16
CA HIS A 64 12.32 -7.95 -4.77
C HIS A 64 12.13 -9.26 -4.00
N SER A 65 13.19 -9.83 -3.44
CA SER A 65 13.12 -11.03 -2.59
C SER A 65 12.32 -10.81 -1.32
N HIS A 66 12.45 -9.63 -0.68
CA HIS A 66 11.68 -9.27 0.50
C HIS A 66 10.21 -9.09 0.18
N MET A 67 9.90 -8.43 -0.95
CA MET A 67 8.52 -8.26 -1.41
C MET A 67 7.85 -9.61 -1.73
N ILE A 68 8.55 -10.54 -2.37
CA ILE A 68 8.01 -11.88 -2.64
C ILE A 68 7.77 -12.64 -1.34
N ARG A 69 8.74 -12.68 -0.43
CA ARG A 69 8.55 -13.31 0.89
C ARG A 69 7.35 -12.70 1.64
N PHE A 70 7.15 -11.39 1.54
CA PHE A 70 6.00 -10.73 2.13
C PHE A 70 4.66 -11.20 1.53
N LEU A 71 4.60 -11.37 0.21
CA LEU A 71 3.41 -11.91 -0.46
C LEU A 71 3.17 -13.39 -0.08
N GLU A 72 4.22 -14.19 -0.01
CA GLU A 72 4.17 -15.61 0.39
C GLU A 72 3.59 -15.83 1.79
N HIS A 73 3.77 -14.86 2.72
CA HIS A 73 3.19 -14.94 4.05
C HIS A 73 1.65 -14.99 4.06
N ARG A 74 0.99 -14.47 3.02
CA ARG A 74 -0.49 -14.38 2.94
C ARG A 74 -1.07 -15.10 1.74
N ILE A 75 -0.28 -15.33 0.69
CA ILE A 75 -0.68 -16.03 -0.52
C ILE A 75 0.11 -17.32 -0.63
N ALA A 76 -0.56 -18.43 -0.30
CA ALA A 76 0.04 -19.77 -0.41
C ALA A 76 -0.04 -20.36 -1.83
N ASP A 77 -0.69 -19.70 -2.78
CA ASP A 77 -0.87 -20.21 -4.14
C ASP A 77 0.43 -20.07 -4.97
N PRO A 78 1.08 -21.20 -5.34
CA PRO A 78 2.31 -21.18 -6.14
C PRO A 78 2.10 -20.61 -7.56
N ASN A 79 0.88 -20.66 -8.10
CA ASN A 79 0.56 -20.13 -9.42
C ASN A 79 0.54 -18.60 -9.43
N PHE A 80 0.21 -17.98 -8.29
CA PHE A 80 0.23 -16.53 -8.11
C PHE A 80 1.66 -15.97 -8.24
N LEU A 81 2.65 -16.69 -7.72
CA LEU A 81 4.07 -16.33 -7.80
C LEU A 81 4.65 -16.57 -9.20
N ARG A 82 4.06 -17.50 -9.97
CA ARG A 82 4.49 -17.89 -11.32
C ARG A 82 4.08 -16.90 -12.42
N LEU A 83 3.11 -16.04 -12.14
CA LEU A 83 2.60 -15.03 -13.08
C LEU A 83 3.62 -13.91 -13.40
N ARG A 84 4.84 -13.94 -12.82
CA ARG A 84 5.96 -13.03 -13.14
C ARG A 84 6.61 -13.27 -14.50
N SER A 85 6.37 -14.41 -15.14
CA SER A 85 6.96 -14.76 -16.42
C SER A 85 5.88 -14.90 -17.48
N GLY A 86 5.64 -13.82 -18.23
CA GLY A 86 5.09 -13.97 -19.57
C GLY A 86 6.09 -14.75 -20.44
N PRO A 87 5.63 -15.51 -21.45
CA PRO A 87 6.55 -16.08 -22.42
C PRO A 87 7.22 -14.91 -23.15
N GLY A 88 8.56 -14.90 -23.13
CA GLY A 88 9.33 -14.25 -24.20
C GLY A 88 9.18 -15.04 -25.49
#